data_AF-A0AAE4NWF6-F1
#
_entry.id   AF-A0AAE4NWF6-F1
#
_cell.length_a   1.000
_cell.length_b   1.000
_cell.length_c   1.000
_cell.angle_alpha   90.00
_cell.angle_beta   90.00
_cell.angle_gamma   90.00
#
_symmetry.space_group_name_H-M   'P 1'
#
loop_
_entity.id
_entity.type
_entity.pdbx_description
1 polymer ?
#
loop_
_entity_poly.entity_id
_entity_poly.type
_entity_poly.pdbx_seq_one_letter_code
_entity_poly.pdbx_strand_id
1 'polypeptide(L)'
;MVFDAFGSFKGIERDIPYVYQLKGYLDDGVFVAKYRELVRDSLKKLPTDRIWVFTYLSSGACKLFKNPRRTYPQVWCIKGEANELIRDIRAVMVYEKTDCPDIEGFIYASSDVVVEVVREGAKRKAYITKGLKNAVFNPFEGDGDD
;
A
#
# COMPACT_ATOMS: atom_id res chain seq x y z
N MET A 1 11.23 7.69 3.54
CA MET A 1 10.22 8.54 2.88
C MET A 1 8.84 8.08 3.32
N VAL A 2 7.96 9.02 3.67
CA VAL A 2 6.54 8.76 3.97
C VAL A 2 5.70 9.60 3.02
N PHE A 3 4.74 8.97 2.36
CA PHE A 3 3.76 9.70 1.56
C PHE A 3 2.45 9.83 2.36
N ASP A 4 2.08 11.05 2.69
CA ASP A 4 0.88 11.35 3.47
C ASP A 4 -0.30 11.65 2.54
N ALA A 5 -0.90 10.56 2.03
CA ALA A 5 -2.08 10.63 1.17
C ALA A 5 -3.26 11.31 1.88
N PHE A 6 -3.48 11.00 3.17
CA PHE A 6 -4.59 11.59 3.93
C PHE A 6 -4.44 13.09 4.09
N GLY A 7 -3.27 13.56 4.52
CA GLY A 7 -2.97 14.99 4.63
C GLY A 7 -3.09 15.72 3.29
N SER A 8 -2.69 15.06 2.19
CA SER A 8 -2.87 15.58 0.83
C SER A 8 -4.34 15.84 0.50
N PHE A 9 -5.22 14.87 0.72
CA PHE A 9 -6.66 15.01 0.44
C PHE A 9 -7.39 15.93 1.42
N LYS A 10 -6.91 16.05 2.66
CA LYS A 10 -7.55 16.89 3.70
C LYS A 10 -6.98 18.30 3.77
N GLY A 11 -5.95 18.63 3.00
CA GLY A 11 -5.28 19.93 3.07
C GLY A 11 -4.62 20.18 4.42
N ILE A 12 -4.22 19.12 5.13
CA ILE A 12 -3.52 19.24 6.41
C ILE A 12 -2.05 19.41 6.10
N GLU A 13 -1.56 20.65 6.18
CA GLU A 13 -0.17 20.94 5.88
C GLU A 13 0.77 20.34 6.93
N ARG A 14 1.78 19.62 6.48
CA ARG A 14 2.86 19.09 7.31
C ARG A 14 4.20 19.50 6.72
N ASP A 15 5.02 20.15 7.53
CA ASP A 15 6.42 20.45 7.19
C ASP A 15 7.33 19.56 8.05
N ILE A 16 7.39 18.28 7.68
CA ILE A 16 8.17 17.28 8.39
C ILE A 16 9.16 16.66 7.39
N PRO A 17 10.46 16.60 7.71
CA PRO A 17 11.45 15.99 6.83
C PRO A 17 11.04 14.60 6.36
N TYR A 18 11.24 14.34 5.06
CA TYR A 18 10.92 13.07 4.39
C TYR A 18 9.44 12.68 4.35
N VAL A 19 8.53 13.56 4.79
CA VAL A 19 7.08 13.43 4.61
C VAL A 19 6.67 14.25 3.39
N TYR A 20 6.04 13.60 2.42
CA TYR A 20 5.63 14.22 1.17
C TYR A 20 4.11 14.23 1.07
N GLN A 21 3.58 15.35 0.58
CA GLN A 21 2.16 15.58 0.38
C GLN A 21 1.94 16.15 -1.02
N LEU A 22 0.83 15.77 -1.66
CA LEU A 22 0.36 16.44 -2.87
C LEU A 22 -0.44 17.66 -2.46
N LYS A 23 -0.13 18.81 -3.08
CA LYS A 23 -0.79 20.09 -2.80
C LYS A 23 -1.78 20.47 -3.88
N GLY A 24 -2.71 21.36 -3.52
CA GLY A 24 -3.71 21.93 -4.42
C GLY A 24 -4.85 20.97 -4.75
N TYR A 25 -5.54 21.21 -5.87
CA TYR A 25 -6.68 20.38 -6.30
C TYR A 25 -6.28 18.91 -6.50
N LEU A 26 -7.14 18.00 -6.00
CA LEU A 26 -7.00 16.55 -6.10
C LEU A 26 -8.37 15.93 -6.42
N ASP A 27 -8.51 15.43 -7.64
CA ASP A 27 -9.42 14.34 -7.94
C ASP A 27 -8.63 13.06 -8.24
N ASP A 28 -9.31 11.96 -8.49
CA ASP A 28 -8.72 10.66 -8.80
C ASP A 28 -7.63 10.73 -9.89
N GLY A 29 -7.90 11.41 -11.01
CA GLY A 29 -6.96 11.48 -12.14
C GLY A 29 -5.78 12.40 -11.85
N VAL A 30 -6.04 13.57 -11.26
CA VAL A 30 -5.01 14.53 -10.85
C VAL A 30 -4.11 13.94 -9.77
N PHE A 31 -4.67 13.18 -8.83
CA PHE A 31 -3.91 12.46 -7.82
C PHE A 31 -2.93 11.47 -8.46
N VAL A 32 -3.41 10.62 -9.38
CA VAL A 32 -2.55 9.63 -10.05
C VAL A 32 -1.40 10.31 -10.80
N ALA A 33 -1.68 11.38 -11.53
CA ALA A 33 -0.67 12.13 -12.28
C ALA A 33 0.39 12.75 -11.36
N LYS A 34 -0.05 13.49 -10.33
CA LYS A 34 0.85 14.14 -9.36
C LYS A 34 1.66 13.11 -8.54
N TYR A 35 1.03 12.00 -8.14
CA TYR A 35 1.71 10.94 -7.41
C TYR A 35 2.78 10.25 -8.28
N ARG A 36 2.50 10.01 -9.56
CA ARG A 36 3.49 9.48 -10.51
C ARG A 36 4.73 10.37 -10.59
N GLU A 37 4.54 11.68 -10.76
CA GLU A 37 5.65 12.65 -10.80
C GLU A 37 6.45 12.64 -9.49
N LEU A 38 5.76 12.70 -8.35
CA LEU A 38 6.40 12.63 -7.04
C LEU A 38 7.26 11.38 -6.87
N VAL A 39 6.72 10.20 -7.21
CA VAL A 39 7.47 8.93 -7.12
C VAL A 39 8.68 8.98 -8.03
N ARG A 40 8.50 9.35 -9.30
CA ARG A 40 9.60 9.39 -10.29
C ARG A 40 10.74 10.30 -9.83
N ASP A 41 10.42 11.49 -9.34
CA ASP A 41 11.43 12.45 -8.89
C ASP A 41 12.06 12.07 -7.55
N SER A 42 11.34 11.36 -6.70
CA SER A 42 11.89 10.80 -5.47
C SER A 42 12.89 9.67 -5.76
N LEU A 43 12.55 8.77 -6.69
CA LEU A 43 13.40 7.62 -7.02
C LEU A 43 14.71 8.02 -7.70
N LYS A 44 14.71 9.03 -8.58
CA LYS A 44 15.94 9.55 -9.21
C LYS A 44 17.00 10.02 -8.21
N LYS A 45 16.58 10.38 -6.99
CA LYS A 45 17.45 10.92 -5.93
C LYS A 45 17.95 9.85 -4.97
N LEU A 46 17.48 8.62 -5.07
CA LEU A 46 17.86 7.54 -4.16
C LEU A 46 19.06 6.76 -4.75
N PRO A 47 20.22 6.73 -4.07
CA PRO A 47 21.37 5.94 -4.49
C PRO A 47 21.19 4.49 -4.05
N THR A 48 20.14 3.82 -4.52
CA THR A 48 19.84 2.44 -4.15
C THR A 48 19.29 1.65 -5.32
N ASP A 49 19.57 0.35 -5.32
CA ASP A 49 19.03 -0.63 -6.26
C ASP A 49 17.78 -1.33 -5.72
N ARG A 50 17.47 -1.15 -4.42
CA ARG A 50 16.35 -1.81 -3.74
C ARG A 50 15.55 -0.83 -2.89
N ILE A 51 14.22 -0.92 -3.02
CA ILE A 51 13.30 -0.23 -2.11
C ILE A 51 12.21 -1.18 -1.58
N TRP A 52 11.71 -0.87 -0.39
CA TRP A 52 10.53 -1.47 0.19
C TRP A 52 9.41 -0.44 0.29
N VAL A 53 8.24 -0.81 -0.21
CA VAL A 53 7.00 -0.02 -0.13
C VAL A 53 6.09 -0.65 0.90
N PHE A 54 5.65 0.13 1.87
CA PHE A 54 4.71 -0.32 2.89
C PHE A 54 3.43 0.50 2.79
N THR A 55 2.29 -0.16 2.62
CA THR A 55 0.97 0.51 2.62
C THR A 55 0.14 -0.01 3.79
N TYR A 56 0.11 0.75 4.87
CA TYR A 56 -0.57 0.36 6.12
C TYR A 56 -2.08 0.62 6.12
N LEU A 57 -2.60 1.34 5.12
CA LEU A 57 -3.99 1.79 5.05
C LEU A 57 -4.57 1.70 3.63
N SER A 58 -4.33 0.59 2.92
CA SER A 58 -4.82 0.44 1.55
C SER A 58 -6.35 0.50 1.46
N SER A 59 -7.05 0.07 2.51
CA SER A 59 -8.50 0.23 2.63
C SER A 59 -8.95 1.71 2.68
N GLY A 60 -8.06 2.63 2.99
CA GLY A 60 -8.31 4.07 2.89
C GLY A 60 -8.65 4.54 1.47
N ALA A 61 -8.35 3.76 0.43
CA ALA A 61 -8.67 4.08 -0.95
C ALA A 61 -10.15 4.44 -1.16
N CYS A 62 -11.08 3.69 -0.55
CA CYS A 62 -12.52 3.95 -0.67
C CYS A 62 -12.98 5.24 0.02
N LYS A 63 -12.18 5.79 0.94
CA LYS A 63 -12.45 7.09 1.59
C LYS A 63 -11.82 8.27 0.84
N LEU A 64 -10.81 8.00 0.02
CA LEU A 64 -10.02 9.02 -0.69
C LEU A 64 -10.48 9.21 -2.13
N PHE A 65 -10.78 8.13 -2.84
CA PHE A 65 -11.08 8.15 -4.27
C PHE A 65 -12.58 8.06 -4.55
N LYS A 66 -13.03 8.77 -5.57
CA LYS A 66 -14.41 8.66 -6.07
C LYS A 66 -14.67 7.31 -6.75
N ASN A 67 -13.64 6.74 -7.39
CA ASN A 67 -13.69 5.42 -8.01
C ASN A 67 -12.47 4.57 -7.59
N PRO A 68 -12.47 4.02 -6.37
CA PRO A 68 -11.32 3.27 -5.84
C PRO A 68 -10.97 2.05 -6.70
N ARG A 69 -11.98 1.36 -7.26
CA ARG A 69 -11.81 0.21 -8.15
C ARG A 69 -10.97 0.52 -9.39
N ARG A 70 -11.07 1.74 -9.93
CA ARG A 70 -10.27 2.19 -11.08
C ARG A 70 -8.97 2.85 -10.65
N THR A 71 -9.02 3.71 -9.65
CA THR A 71 -7.91 4.62 -9.30
C THR A 71 -6.80 3.90 -8.55
N TYR A 72 -7.13 3.00 -7.61
CA TYR A 72 -6.13 2.30 -6.81
C TYR A 72 -5.19 1.40 -7.65
N PRO A 73 -5.67 0.62 -8.65
CA PRO A 73 -4.79 -0.08 -9.57
C PRO A 73 -3.84 0.85 -10.32
N GLN A 74 -4.30 2.02 -10.78
CA GLN A 74 -3.45 2.97 -11.49
C GLN A 74 -2.32 3.50 -10.60
N VAL A 75 -2.62 3.78 -9.33
CA VAL A 75 -1.61 4.17 -8.34
C VAL A 75 -0.56 3.07 -8.16
N TRP A 76 -0.98 1.80 -8.09
CA TRP A 76 -0.05 0.68 -7.95
C TRP A 76 0.77 0.40 -9.21
N CYS A 77 0.20 0.59 -10.40
CA CYS A 77 0.94 0.40 -11.66
C CYS A 77 2.12 1.37 -11.82
N ILE A 78 2.14 2.50 -11.09
CA ILE A 78 3.31 3.41 -11.04
C ILE A 78 4.56 2.68 -10.52
N LYS A 79 4.40 1.65 -9.67
CA LYS A 79 5.51 0.76 -9.29
C LYS A 79 6.17 0.10 -10.52
N GLY A 80 5.38 -0.27 -11.53
CA GLY A 80 5.91 -0.85 -12.76
C GLY A 80 6.80 0.13 -13.53
N GLU A 81 6.38 1.40 -13.60
CA GLU A 81 7.17 2.48 -14.21
C GLU A 81 8.46 2.77 -13.42
N ALA A 82 8.42 2.59 -12.10
CA ALA A 82 9.58 2.73 -11.23
C ALA A 82 10.68 1.67 -11.45
N ASN A 83 10.36 0.53 -12.07
CA ASN A 83 11.35 -0.54 -12.34
C ASN A 83 12.44 -0.10 -13.35
N GLU A 84 12.21 0.96 -14.13
CA GLU A 84 13.23 1.55 -15.00
C GLU A 84 14.35 2.24 -14.20
N LEU A 85 14.06 2.64 -12.96
CA LEU A 85 14.97 3.40 -12.10
C LEU A 85 15.52 2.56 -10.94
N ILE A 86 14.73 1.61 -10.42
CA ILE A 86 15.08 0.77 -9.27
C ILE A 86 14.88 -0.69 -9.66
N ARG A 87 15.93 -1.51 -9.48
CA ARG A 87 15.93 -2.91 -9.93
C ARG A 87 15.07 -3.83 -9.06
N ASP A 88 15.02 -3.62 -7.75
CA ASP A 88 14.32 -4.49 -6.79
C ASP A 88 13.30 -3.68 -5.96
N ILE A 89 12.02 -3.76 -6.34
CA ILE A 89 10.93 -3.09 -5.61
C ILE A 89 10.03 -4.13 -4.93
N ARG A 90 10.07 -4.15 -3.61
CA ARG A 90 9.24 -5.04 -2.78
C ARG A 90 8.13 -4.26 -2.12
N ALA A 91 7.00 -4.91 -1.90
CA ALA A 91 5.83 -4.27 -1.33
C ALA A 91 5.19 -5.14 -0.25
N VAL A 92 4.78 -4.50 0.83
CA VAL A 92 3.92 -5.09 1.86
C VAL A 92 2.67 -4.23 1.94
N MET A 93 1.52 -4.88 1.78
CA MET A 93 0.22 -4.23 1.78
C MET A 93 -0.62 -4.74 2.94
N VAL A 94 -1.18 -3.82 3.71
CA VAL A 94 -2.18 -4.11 4.74
C VAL A 94 -3.53 -3.60 4.23
N TYR A 95 -4.51 -4.50 4.26
CA TYR A 95 -5.84 -4.30 3.71
C TYR A 95 -6.88 -4.92 4.64
N GLU A 96 -7.97 -4.19 4.86
CA GLU A 96 -9.15 -4.67 5.57
C GLU A 96 -10.32 -4.69 4.59
N LYS A 97 -10.91 -5.88 4.39
CA LYS A 97 -11.97 -6.12 3.42
C LYS A 97 -13.23 -5.35 3.76
N THR A 98 -13.58 -5.26 5.04
CA THR A 98 -14.81 -4.59 5.47
C THR A 98 -14.78 -3.08 5.19
N ASP A 99 -13.59 -2.49 5.14
CA ASP A 99 -13.41 -1.05 4.95
C ASP A 99 -13.43 -0.64 3.46
N CYS A 100 -13.03 -1.53 2.55
CA CYS A 100 -12.95 -1.21 1.12
C CYS A 100 -12.99 -2.47 0.23
N PRO A 101 -14.16 -3.12 0.07
CA PRO A 101 -14.27 -4.33 -0.74
C PRO A 101 -13.94 -4.10 -2.23
N ASP A 102 -14.08 -2.88 -2.73
CA ASP A 102 -13.92 -2.51 -4.14
C ASP A 102 -12.54 -2.80 -4.74
N ILE A 103 -11.50 -2.88 -3.90
CA ILE A 103 -10.11 -3.10 -4.34
C ILE A 103 -9.62 -4.53 -4.06
N GLU A 104 -10.41 -5.38 -3.38
CA GLU A 104 -10.01 -6.72 -2.95
C GLU A 104 -9.47 -7.56 -4.11
N GLY A 105 -10.24 -7.63 -5.20
CA GLY A 105 -9.87 -8.44 -6.37
C GLY A 105 -8.55 -8.00 -7.00
N PHE A 106 -8.26 -6.69 -7.01
CA PHE A 106 -6.97 -6.19 -7.49
C PHE A 106 -5.83 -6.58 -6.55
N ILE A 107 -6.01 -6.44 -5.24
CA ILE A 107 -4.98 -6.80 -4.24
C ILE A 107 -4.65 -8.28 -4.36
N TYR A 108 -5.67 -9.13 -4.39
CA TYR A 108 -5.51 -10.57 -4.57
C TYR A 108 -4.83 -10.93 -5.88
N ALA A 109 -5.21 -10.29 -7.00
CA ALA A 109 -4.61 -10.55 -8.30
C ALA A 109 -3.14 -10.12 -8.36
N SER A 110 -2.81 -8.94 -7.83
CA SER A 110 -1.49 -8.30 -7.93
C SER A 110 -0.47 -8.75 -6.87
N SER A 111 -0.90 -9.44 -5.82
CA SER A 111 0.00 -9.91 -4.76
C SER A 111 0.64 -11.24 -5.11
N ASP A 112 1.94 -11.39 -4.90
CA ASP A 112 2.63 -12.67 -5.05
C ASP A 112 2.25 -13.65 -3.92
N VAL A 113 2.09 -13.12 -2.69
CA VAL A 113 1.71 -13.86 -1.49
C VAL A 113 0.57 -13.12 -0.79
N VAL A 114 -0.43 -13.86 -0.30
CA VAL A 114 -1.52 -13.31 0.52
C VAL A 114 -1.59 -14.06 1.83
N VAL A 115 -1.64 -13.29 2.92
CA VAL A 115 -1.83 -13.77 4.28
C VAL A 115 -3.10 -13.14 4.84
N GLU A 116 -4.12 -13.95 5.07
CA GLU A 116 -5.36 -13.51 5.68
C GLU A 116 -5.30 -13.73 7.19
N VAL A 117 -5.62 -12.70 7.97
CA VAL A 117 -5.72 -12.81 9.43
C VAL A 117 -7.19 -12.77 9.81
N VAL A 118 -7.68 -13.85 10.40
CA VAL A 118 -9.06 -13.98 10.85
C VAL A 118 -9.10 -14.06 12.38
N ARG A 119 -10.11 -13.42 12.97
CA ARG A 119 -10.42 -13.55 14.39
C ARG A 119 -11.52 -14.60 14.57
N GLU A 120 -11.20 -15.68 15.27
CA GLU A 120 -12.13 -16.74 15.65
C GLU A 120 -12.34 -16.68 17.18
N GLY A 121 -13.36 -15.91 17.60
CA GLY A 121 -13.62 -15.62 19.01
C GLY A 121 -12.51 -14.77 19.64
N ALA A 122 -11.82 -15.31 20.65
CA ALA A 122 -10.67 -14.65 21.30
C ALA A 122 -9.34 -14.90 20.57
N LYS A 123 -9.27 -15.90 19.69
CA LYS A 123 -8.04 -16.30 19.01
C LYS A 123 -7.90 -15.61 17.65
N ARG A 124 -6.66 -15.41 17.21
CA ARG A 124 -6.32 -14.92 15.87
C ARG A 124 -5.56 -16.03 15.14
N LYS A 125 -5.91 -16.25 13.87
CA LYS A 125 -5.22 -17.20 12.99
C LYS A 125 -4.84 -16.49 11.70
N ALA A 126 -3.64 -16.76 11.23
CA ALA A 126 -3.17 -16.32 9.93
C ALA A 126 -3.18 -17.51 8.96
N TYR A 127 -3.66 -17.26 7.75
CA TYR A 127 -3.81 -18.24 6.68
C TYR A 127 -3.01 -17.73 5.48
N ILE A 128 -2.05 -18.52 4.99
CA ILE A 128 -1.44 -18.26 3.68
C ILE A 128 -2.42 -18.77 2.62
N THR A 129 -3.05 -17.85 1.88
CA THR A 129 -4.09 -18.16 0.88
C THR A 129 -3.60 -18.06 -0.56
N LYS A 130 -2.43 -17.46 -0.81
CA LYS A 130 -1.80 -17.37 -2.14
C LYS A 130 -0.27 -17.41 -2.04
N GLY A 131 0.38 -17.96 -3.07
CA GLY A 131 1.81 -17.82 -3.33
C GLY A 131 2.68 -18.92 -2.72
N LEU A 132 2.70 -19.00 -1.40
CA LEU A 132 3.44 -20.04 -0.67
C LEU A 132 2.57 -21.28 -0.45
N LYS A 133 3.16 -22.37 0.06
CA LYS A 133 2.41 -23.55 0.49
C LYS A 133 1.38 -23.11 1.54
N ASN A 134 0.12 -23.50 1.34
CA ASN A 134 -0.96 -23.22 2.28
C ASN A 134 -0.53 -23.64 3.70
N ALA A 135 -0.63 -22.69 4.62
CA ALA A 135 -0.25 -22.87 6.02
C ALA A 135 -1.17 -22.05 6.91
N VAL A 136 -1.37 -22.56 8.13
CA VAL A 136 -2.11 -21.88 9.19
C VAL A 136 -1.17 -21.72 10.37
N PHE A 137 -1.07 -20.51 10.91
CA PHE A 137 -0.19 -20.21 12.03
C PHE A 137 -0.81 -19.15 12.94
N ASN A 138 -0.35 -19.06 14.19
CA ASN A 138 -0.69 -17.96 15.07
C ASN A 138 0.29 -16.79 14.79
N PRO A 139 -0.17 -15.66 14.24
CA PRO A 139 0.73 -14.56 13.86
C PRO A 139 1.32 -13.80 15.06
N PHE A 140 0.88 -14.12 16.29
CA PHE A 140 1.30 -13.45 17.53
C PHE A 140 1.82 -14.42 18.59
N GLU A 141 1.99 -15.71 18.28
CA GLU A 141 2.85 -16.59 19.08
C GLU A 141 4.29 -16.20 18.74
N GLY A 142 4.86 -15.30 19.52
CA GLY A 142 6.31 -15.29 19.71
C GLY A 142 6.68 -16.47 20.61
N ASP A 143 7.90 -16.98 20.47
CA ASP A 143 8.50 -17.92 21.42
C ASP A 143 8.51 -17.28 22.82
N GLY A 144 7.40 -17.44 23.55
CA GLY A 144 7.28 -17.08 24.94
C GLY A 144 7.85 -18.21 25.78
N ASP A 145 9.18 -18.26 25.84
CA ASP A 145 9.86 -18.76 27.04
C ASP A 145 9.86 -17.61 28.06
N ASP A 146 8.91 -17.63 28.98
CA ASP A 146 8.99 -17.02 30.32
C ASP A 146 8.47 -18.04 31.35
#